data_AF-A0A6P3XNG4-F1
#
_entry.id   AF-A0A6P3XNG4-F1
#
_cell.length_a   1.000
_cell.length_b   1.000
_cell.length_c   1.000
_cell.angle_alpha   90.00
_cell.angle_beta   90.00
_cell.angle_gamma   90.00
#
_symmetry.space_group_name_H-M   'P 1'
#
loop_
_entity.id
_entity.type
_entity.pdbx_description
1 polymer ?
#
loop_
_entity_poly.entity_id
_entity_poly.type
_entity_poly.pdbx_seq_one_letter_code
_entity_poly.pdbx_strand_id
1 'polypeptide(L)'
;MKNNDLEEGDIETVLDTHNFYRVVVANGKESRGNPGPQPAARTMMELIWDDELAVIARRWALQCKLFQKDQCRDVERFGVWQNVNVLDMDSVESGTSIERIHFHIASWYDEVEDFDNAEVG
;
A
#
# COMPACT_ATOMS: atom_id res chain seq x y z
N MET A 1 -19.52 -13.06 3.38
CA MET A 1 -19.82 -11.83 2.61
C MET A 1 -18.98 -11.90 1.36
N LYS A 2 -19.58 -11.79 0.16
CA LYS A 2 -18.78 -11.65 -1.07
C LYS A 2 -18.31 -10.20 -1.17
N ASN A 3 -17.01 -10.02 -1.37
CA ASN A 3 -16.37 -8.72 -1.54
C ASN A 3 -16.55 -8.30 -3.00
N ASN A 4 -17.37 -7.27 -3.26
CA ASN A 4 -17.74 -6.85 -4.62
C ASN A 4 -17.28 -5.41 -4.94
N ASP A 5 -16.47 -4.79 -4.09
CA ASP A 5 -16.05 -3.40 -4.27
C ASP A 5 -14.75 -3.28 -5.08
N LEU A 6 -13.99 -4.37 -5.21
CA LEU A 6 -12.80 -4.49 -6.04
C LEU A 6 -13.02 -5.63 -7.03
N GLU A 7 -12.65 -5.39 -8.29
CA GLU A 7 -12.60 -6.42 -9.33
C GLU A 7 -11.29 -7.23 -9.22
N GLU A 8 -11.20 -8.36 -9.91
CA GLU A 8 -9.99 -9.19 -9.92
C GLU A 8 -8.76 -8.40 -10.40
N GLY A 9 -8.93 -7.59 -11.44
CA GLY A 9 -7.87 -6.71 -11.95
C GLY A 9 -7.45 -5.62 -10.96
N ASP A 10 -8.34 -5.18 -10.08
CA ASP A 10 -7.99 -4.21 -9.02
C ASP A 10 -7.09 -4.88 -7.97
N ILE A 11 -7.42 -6.10 -7.56
CA ILE A 11 -6.66 -6.88 -6.58
C ILE A 11 -5.26 -7.20 -7.12
N GLU A 12 -5.18 -7.64 -8.39
CA GLU A 12 -3.92 -7.88 -9.08
C GLU A 12 -3.08 -6.60 -9.14
N THR A 13 -3.69 -5.48 -9.53
CA THR A 13 -3.00 -4.17 -9.58
C THR A 13 -2.43 -3.78 -8.22
N VAL A 14 -3.18 -3.98 -7.13
CA VAL A 14 -2.70 -3.71 -5.77
C VAL A 14 -1.45 -4.55 -5.48
N LEU A 15 -1.51 -5.87 -5.67
CA LEU A 15 -0.39 -6.76 -5.36
C LEU A 15 0.83 -6.47 -6.23
N ASP A 16 0.65 -6.40 -7.54
CA ASP A 16 1.73 -6.23 -8.51
C ASP A 16 2.47 -4.92 -8.29
N THR A 17 1.73 -3.84 -8.02
CA THR A 17 2.35 -2.53 -7.75
C THR A 17 3.18 -2.56 -6.47
N HIS A 18 2.66 -3.15 -5.39
CA HIS A 18 3.45 -3.28 -4.15
C HIS A 18 4.68 -4.15 -4.36
N ASN A 19 4.52 -5.31 -4.99
CA ASN A 19 5.62 -6.25 -5.22
C ASN A 19 6.68 -5.68 -6.17
N PHE A 20 6.28 -4.92 -7.19
CA PHE A 20 7.19 -4.17 -8.05
C PHE A 20 8.11 -3.25 -7.23
N TYR A 21 7.53 -2.38 -6.39
CA TYR A 21 8.32 -1.47 -5.56
C TYR A 21 9.20 -2.20 -4.55
N ARG A 22 8.69 -3.26 -3.92
CA ARG A 22 9.49 -4.12 -3.03
C ARG A 22 10.70 -4.73 -3.74
N VAL A 23 10.53 -5.16 -4.99
CA VAL A 23 11.61 -5.71 -5.82
C VAL A 23 12.62 -4.63 -6.22
N VAL A 24 12.17 -3.41 -6.53
CA VAL A 24 13.06 -2.28 -6.82
C VAL A 24 13.98 -1.99 -5.63
N VAL A 25 13.41 -1.83 -4.43
CA VAL A 25 14.17 -1.60 -3.20
C VAL A 25 15.07 -2.80 -2.88
N ALA A 26 14.54 -4.02 -2.95
CA ALA A 26 15.31 -5.22 -2.61
C ALA A 26 16.56 -5.39 -3.48
N ASN A 27 16.51 -4.99 -4.74
CA ASN A 27 17.64 -5.01 -5.66
C ASN A 27 18.58 -3.79 -5.54
N GLY A 28 18.34 -2.89 -4.58
CA GLY A 28 19.13 -1.66 -4.40
C GLY A 28 18.99 -0.68 -5.56
N LYS A 29 17.83 -0.66 -6.22
CA LYS A 29 17.57 0.19 -7.40
C LYS A 29 16.80 1.48 -7.08
N GLU A 30 16.38 1.68 -5.83
CA GLU A 30 15.77 2.93 -5.40
C GLU A 30 16.86 3.93 -5.02
N SER A 31 17.08 4.92 -5.89
CA SER A 31 18.13 5.93 -5.72
C SER A 31 17.73 7.08 -4.80
N ARG A 32 16.43 7.26 -4.55
CA ARG A 32 15.88 8.34 -3.71
C ARG A 32 16.10 8.05 -2.22
N GLY A 33 15.93 9.08 -1.40
CA GLY A 33 16.21 9.06 0.04
C GLY A 33 16.86 10.35 0.50
N ASN A 34 16.86 10.58 1.82
CA ASN A 34 17.41 11.77 2.44
C ASN A 34 18.21 11.46 3.72
N PRO A 35 19.49 11.03 3.60
CA PRO A 35 20.22 10.72 2.37
C PRO A 35 19.84 9.36 1.75
N GLY A 36 19.96 9.26 0.42
CA GLY A 36 19.86 8.00 -0.34
C GLY A 36 21.24 7.46 -0.76
N PRO A 37 21.29 6.38 -1.57
CA PRO A 37 20.18 5.54 -2.02
C PRO A 37 19.69 4.59 -0.93
N GLN A 38 18.51 3.98 -1.12
CA GLN A 38 18.02 2.94 -0.21
C GLN A 38 18.85 1.65 -0.36
N PRO A 39 19.22 1.00 0.75
CA PRO A 39 20.06 -0.20 0.70
C PRO A 39 19.29 -1.39 0.12
N ALA A 40 20.02 -2.29 -0.55
CA ALA A 40 19.47 -3.55 -1.02
C ALA A 40 19.06 -4.45 0.16
N ALA A 41 17.93 -5.14 0.04
CA ALA A 41 17.45 -6.05 1.07
C ALA A 41 17.86 -7.49 0.76
N ARG A 42 18.52 -8.15 1.73
CA ARG A 42 18.88 -9.57 1.61
C ARG A 42 17.67 -10.50 1.54
N THR A 43 16.57 -10.12 2.18
CA THR A 43 15.34 -10.93 2.26
C THR A 43 14.12 -10.04 2.27
N MET A 44 13.55 -9.81 1.09
CA MET A 44 12.29 -9.11 0.89
C MET A 44 11.29 -10.06 0.24
N MET A 45 10.37 -10.63 1.04
CA MET A 45 9.41 -11.62 0.53
C MET A 45 8.31 -10.95 -0.31
N GLU A 46 7.79 -11.68 -1.29
CA GLU A 46 6.63 -11.26 -2.07
C GLU A 46 5.37 -11.22 -1.19
N LEU A 47 4.53 -10.21 -1.41
CA LEU A 47 3.22 -10.13 -0.79
C LEU A 47 2.22 -10.98 -1.56
N ILE A 48 1.31 -11.60 -0.81
CA ILE A 48 0.15 -12.31 -1.34
C ILE A 48 -1.12 -11.64 -0.82
N TRP A 49 -2.21 -11.76 -1.57
CA TRP A 49 -3.50 -11.24 -1.15
C TRP A 49 -4.05 -12.08 0.01
N ASP A 50 -4.68 -11.41 0.97
CA ASP A 50 -5.31 -12.05 2.11
C ASP A 50 -6.75 -11.55 2.25
N ASP A 51 -7.71 -12.43 2.03
CA ASP A 51 -9.13 -12.09 2.03
C ASP A 51 -9.64 -11.65 3.41
N GLU A 52 -9.06 -12.15 4.50
CA GLU A 52 -9.45 -11.73 5.86
C GLU A 52 -9.04 -10.27 6.09
N LEU A 53 -7.80 -9.92 5.73
CA LEU A 53 -7.32 -8.54 5.81
C LEU A 53 -8.14 -7.61 4.91
N ALA A 54 -8.48 -8.04 3.70
CA ALA A 54 -9.30 -7.26 2.77
C ALA A 54 -10.70 -6.96 3.33
N VAL A 55 -11.35 -7.94 3.96
CA VAL A 55 -12.67 -7.75 4.59
C VAL A 55 -12.61 -6.77 5.76
N ILE A 56 -11.55 -6.83 6.58
CA ILE A 56 -11.35 -5.90 7.70
C ILE A 56 -11.09 -4.49 7.18
N ALA A 57 -10.18 -4.33 6.21
CA ALA A 57 -9.86 -3.05 5.59
C ALA A 57 -11.10 -2.40 4.96
N ARG A 58 -11.90 -3.17 4.22
CA ARG A 58 -13.18 -2.70 3.66
C ARG A 58 -14.15 -2.24 4.74
N ARG A 59 -14.32 -3.02 5.81
CA ARG A 59 -15.22 -2.65 6.91
C ARG A 59 -14.85 -1.30 7.51
N TRP A 60 -13.56 -1.02 7.64
CA TRP A 60 -13.05 0.28 8.08
C TRP A 60 -13.29 1.37 7.05
N ALA A 61 -12.94 1.14 5.78
CA ALA A 61 -13.12 2.11 4.70
C ALA A 61 -14.57 2.59 4.55
N LEU A 62 -15.54 1.67 4.68
CA LEU A 62 -16.98 1.98 4.61
C LEU A 62 -17.50 2.89 5.74
N GLN A 63 -16.70 3.15 6.78
CA GLN A 63 -17.07 4.12 7.81
C GLN A 63 -16.86 5.57 7.35
N CYS A 64 -16.08 5.79 6.28
CA CYS A 64 -15.73 7.11 5.75
C CYS A 64 -15.11 8.05 6.81
N LYS A 65 -14.39 7.50 7.79
CA LYS A 65 -13.75 8.26 8.88
C LYS A 65 -12.26 8.46 8.62
N LEU A 66 -11.95 9.30 7.64
CA LEU A 66 -10.61 9.46 7.06
C LEU A 66 -9.51 9.83 8.06
N PHE A 67 -9.85 10.57 9.11
CA PHE A 67 -8.88 11.03 10.12
C PHE A 67 -8.86 10.18 11.39
N GLN A 68 -9.63 9.09 11.42
CA GLN A 68 -9.63 8.17 12.54
C GLN A 68 -8.80 6.95 12.16
N LYS A 69 -8.17 6.34 13.16
CA LYS A 69 -7.65 4.98 13.03
C LYS A 69 -8.66 4.07 13.74
N ASP A 70 -8.94 2.91 13.15
CA ASP A 70 -9.56 1.82 13.88
C ASP A 70 -8.70 1.44 15.09
N GLN A 71 -9.37 1.09 16.19
CA GLN A 71 -8.73 0.80 17.47
C GLN A 71 -7.92 -0.50 17.45
N CYS A 72 -8.36 -1.50 16.68
CA CYS A 72 -7.70 -2.78 16.52
C CYS A 72 -8.17 -3.44 15.22
N ARG A 73 -7.22 -4.00 14.47
CA ARG A 73 -7.45 -4.72 13.19
C ARG A 73 -6.65 -6.00 13.07
N ASP A 74 -6.10 -6.44 14.20
CA ASP A 74 -5.30 -7.64 14.29
C ASP A 74 -6.15 -8.86 13.98
N VAL A 75 -5.54 -9.85 13.35
CA VAL A 75 -6.14 -11.17 13.11
C VAL A 75 -5.54 -12.17 14.10
N GLU A 76 -6.15 -13.33 14.26
CA GLU A 76 -5.65 -14.38 15.16
C GLU A 76 -4.18 -14.74 14.87
N ARG A 77 -3.78 -14.64 13.60
CA ARG A 77 -2.48 -15.03 13.09
C ARG A 77 -1.36 -14.05 13.47
N PHE A 78 -1.62 -12.74 13.54
CA PHE A 78 -0.61 -11.70 13.74
C PHE A 78 -1.23 -10.30 13.92
N GLY A 79 -0.43 -9.36 14.44
CA GLY A 79 -0.78 -7.94 14.48
C GLY A 79 -0.71 -7.28 13.10
N VAL A 80 -1.59 -6.30 12.84
CA VAL A 80 -1.83 -5.75 11.50
C VAL A 80 -1.67 -4.23 11.45
N TRP A 81 -0.72 -3.78 10.63
CA TRP A 81 -0.51 -2.38 10.29
C TRP A 81 -1.44 -1.90 9.16
N GLN A 82 -1.52 -0.59 8.95
CA GLN A 82 -2.45 0.02 8.01
C GLN A 82 -1.85 1.26 7.38
N ASN A 83 -1.99 1.36 6.05
CA ASN A 83 -1.85 2.59 5.29
C ASN A 83 -3.24 3.07 4.86
N VAL A 84 -3.47 4.38 4.88
CA VAL A 84 -4.71 5.03 4.45
C VAL A 84 -4.35 6.20 3.57
N ASN A 85 -5.06 6.35 2.45
CA ASN A 85 -4.94 7.47 1.54
C ASN A 85 -6.34 7.81 1.02
N VAL A 86 -6.53 9.05 0.61
CA VAL A 86 -7.83 9.56 0.12
C VAL A 86 -7.55 10.43 -1.08
N LEU A 87 -8.43 10.31 -2.06
CA LEU A 87 -8.42 11.12 -3.26
C LEU A 87 -9.72 11.90 -3.32
N ASP A 88 -9.61 13.20 -3.59
CA ASP A 88 -10.79 14.01 -3.88
C ASP A 88 -11.28 13.68 -5.30
N MET A 89 -12.45 13.07 -5.41
CA MET A 89 -13.02 12.66 -6.70
C MET A 89 -13.43 13.86 -7.56
N ASP A 90 -13.59 15.06 -7.00
CA ASP A 90 -13.83 16.27 -7.80
C ASP A 90 -12.53 16.75 -8.49
N SER A 91 -11.37 16.38 -7.92
CA SER A 91 -10.03 16.71 -8.46
C SER A 91 -9.50 15.68 -9.45
N VAL A 92 -10.11 14.50 -9.49
CA VAL A 92 -9.70 13.38 -10.33
C VAL A 92 -10.85 13.09 -11.27
N GLU A 93 -10.65 13.40 -12.56
CA GLU A 93 -11.62 13.23 -13.64
C GLU A 93 -12.12 11.77 -13.78
N SER A 94 -12.59 11.35 -14.96
CA SER A 94 -13.09 10.00 -15.25
C SER A 94 -12.01 8.90 -15.26
N GLY A 95 -11.11 8.87 -14.28
CA GLY A 95 -10.10 7.83 -14.12
C GLY A 95 -10.71 6.45 -13.82
N THR A 96 -10.01 5.41 -14.21
CA THR A 96 -10.33 4.02 -13.90
C THR A 96 -10.00 3.67 -12.45
N SER A 97 -10.50 2.54 -11.94
CA SER A 97 -10.12 2.02 -10.62
C SER A 97 -8.62 1.75 -10.53
N ILE A 98 -8.04 1.16 -11.58
CA ILE A 98 -6.62 0.87 -11.72
C ILE A 98 -5.76 2.13 -11.58
N GLU A 99 -6.10 3.20 -12.30
CA GLU A 99 -5.36 4.47 -12.21
C GLU A 99 -5.39 5.06 -10.80
N ARG A 100 -6.54 4.99 -10.11
CA ARG A 100 -6.66 5.46 -8.72
C ARG A 100 -5.86 4.59 -7.75
N ILE A 101 -5.86 3.27 -7.93
CA ILE A 101 -5.09 2.34 -7.11
C ILE A 101 -3.59 2.63 -7.25
N HIS A 102 -3.10 2.79 -8.48
CA HIS A 102 -1.70 3.17 -8.73
C HIS A 102 -1.35 4.49 -8.06
N PHE A 103 -2.22 5.51 -8.17
CA PHE A 103 -2.00 6.79 -7.50
C PHE A 103 -1.80 6.63 -5.99
N HIS A 104 -2.68 5.87 -5.32
CA HIS A 104 -2.59 5.69 -3.87
C HIS A 104 -1.31 4.99 -3.42
N ILE A 105 -0.91 3.92 -4.13
CA ILE A 105 0.28 3.15 -3.79
C ILE A 105 1.56 3.93 -4.10
N ALA A 106 1.60 4.62 -5.25
CA ALA A 106 2.71 5.49 -5.60
C ALA A 106 2.88 6.62 -4.59
N SER A 107 1.77 7.25 -4.15
CA SER A 107 1.80 8.30 -3.13
C SER A 107 2.42 7.85 -1.80
N TRP A 108 2.20 6.60 -1.37
CA TRP A 108 2.89 6.06 -0.19
C TRP A 108 4.35 5.74 -0.49
N TYR A 109 4.64 5.19 -1.67
CA TYR A 109 6.00 4.82 -2.02
C TYR A 109 6.91 6.04 -2.20
N ASP A 110 6.39 7.16 -2.71
CA ASP A 110 7.13 8.39 -2.93
C ASP A 110 7.60 9.06 -1.63
N GLU A 111 7.05 8.67 -0.47
CA GLU A 111 7.59 9.04 0.86
C GLU A 111 9.06 8.61 1.03
N VAL A 112 9.54 7.65 0.22
CA VAL A 112 10.95 7.26 0.17
C VAL A 112 11.90 8.41 -0.15
N GLU A 113 11.43 9.49 -0.78
CA GLU A 113 12.24 10.68 -1.05
C GLU A 113 12.77 11.33 0.23
N ASP A 114 11.99 11.28 1.31
CA ASP A 114 12.33 11.86 2.60
C ASP A 114 12.95 10.84 3.57
N PHE A 115 13.05 9.57 3.17
CA PHE A 115 13.49 8.49 4.05
C PHE A 115 15.03 8.41 4.13
N ASP A 116 15.59 8.47 5.35
CA ASP A 116 17.02 8.34 5.61
C ASP A 116 17.46 6.87 5.49
N ASN A 117 18.40 6.59 4.58
CA ASN A 117 18.89 5.23 4.36
C ASN A 117 19.55 4.57 5.58
N ALA A 118 19.94 5.35 6.59
CA ALA A 118 20.51 4.86 7.84
C ALA A 118 19.44 4.34 8.83
N GLU A 119 18.15 4.64 8.61
CA GLU A 119 17.06 4.11 9.43
C GLU A 119 16.74 2.63 9.12
N VAL A 120 17.27 2.09 8.03
CA VAL A 120 17.18 0.66 7.68
C VAL A 120 18.49 -0.03 8.07
N GLY A 121 18.51 -0.72 9.22
CA GLY A 121 19.72 -1.40 9.74
C GLY A 121 19.54 -1.95 11.15
#